data_AF-A0A170UE90-F1
#
_entry.id   AF-A0A170UE90-F1
#
_cell.length_a   1.000
_cell.length_b   1.000
_cell.length_c   1.000
_cell.angle_alpha   90.00
_cell.angle_beta   90.00
_cell.angle_gamma   90.00
#
_symmetry.space_group_name_H-M   'P 1'
#
loop_
_entity.id
_entity.type
_entity.pdbx_description
1 polymer ?
#
loop_
_entity_poly.entity_id
_entity_poly.type
_entity_poly.pdbx_seq_one_letter_code
_entity_poly.pdbx_strand_id
1 'polypeptide(L)'
;EEMRKQKLTVKLTDAASGPPGREPVFSEEERKAMMLDAYRRQEELKKLEQDDDDEYHNASWADSSSLKRSFQGLTNISWKPK
;
A
#
# COMPACT_ATOMS: atom_id res chain seq x y z
N GLU A 1 -42.76 35.43 7.29
CA GLU A 1 -41.80 34.36 7.62
C GLU A 1 -42.48 33.02 7.44
N GLU A 2 -41.99 32.18 6.52
CA GLU A 2 -42.48 30.82 6.40
C GLU A 2 -41.67 29.88 7.31
N MET A 3 -42.36 29.21 8.24
CA MET A 3 -41.79 28.21 9.14
C MET A 3 -41.26 27.01 8.35
N ARG A 4 -39.96 26.73 8.51
CA ARG A 4 -39.28 25.57 7.92
C ARG A 4 -39.77 24.27 8.56
N LYS A 5 -40.53 23.46 7.82
CA LYS A 5 -40.91 22.10 8.25
C LYS A 5 -39.72 21.15 8.08
N GLN A 6 -39.29 20.50 9.16
CA GLN A 6 -38.30 19.43 9.14
C GLN A 6 -38.98 18.08 9.34
N LYS A 7 -38.59 17.07 8.56
CA LYS A 7 -39.05 15.69 8.69
C LYS A 7 -37.92 14.88 9.32
N LEU A 8 -38.21 14.15 10.39
CA LEU A 8 -37.28 13.25 11.07
C LEU A 8 -37.82 11.82 10.98
N THR A 9 -36.98 10.88 10.58
CA THR A 9 -37.31 9.45 10.52
C THR A 9 -36.50 8.74 11.60
N VAL A 10 -37.17 8.05 12.53
CA VAL A 10 -36.54 7.33 13.65
C VAL A 10 -37.06 5.90 13.69
N LYS A 11 -36.19 4.93 13.99
CA LYS A 11 -36.56 3.54 14.26
C LYS A 11 -36.87 3.41 15.76
N LEU A 12 -38.11 3.08 16.12
CA LEU A 12 -38.55 2.85 17.51
C LEU A 12 -38.40 1.38 17.89
N THR A 13 -38.00 1.09 19.13
CA THR A 13 -37.91 -0.26 19.71
C THR A 13 -38.71 -0.32 21.02
N ASP A 14 -39.00 -1.54 21.48
CA ASP A 14 -39.70 -1.76 22.76
C ASP A 14 -38.89 -1.19 23.93
N ALA A 15 -39.56 -0.64 24.95
CA ALA A 15 -38.95 -0.01 26.11
C ALA A 15 -38.03 -0.97 26.89
N ALA A 16 -38.34 -2.27 26.86
CA ALA A 16 -37.52 -3.32 27.47
C ALA A 16 -36.34 -3.77 26.59
N SER A 17 -36.33 -3.43 25.29
CA SER A 17 -35.42 -4.00 24.29
C SER A 17 -34.16 -3.15 24.02
N GLY A 18 -33.98 -2.04 24.72
CA GLY A 18 -32.80 -1.17 24.57
C GLY A 18 -32.76 -0.42 23.22
N PRO A 19 -31.72 0.41 22.99
CA PRO A 19 -31.59 1.19 21.77
C PRO A 19 -31.48 0.28 20.53
N PRO A 20 -32.01 0.70 19.37
CA PRO A 20 -31.91 -0.08 18.15
C PRO A 20 -30.44 -0.38 17.85
N GLY A 21 -30.15 -1.66 17.62
CA GLY A 21 -28.82 -2.10 17.23
C GLY A 21 -28.35 -1.32 16.01
N ARG A 22 -27.08 -0.88 16.03
CA ARG A 22 -26.47 -0.26 14.86
C ARG A 22 -26.45 -1.29 13.73
N GLU A 23 -26.95 -0.89 12.56
CA GLU A 23 -26.80 -1.70 11.36
C GLU A 23 -25.30 -1.89 11.07
N PRO A 24 -24.90 -3.08 10.56
CA PRO A 24 -23.52 -3.28 10.16
C PRO A 24 -23.16 -2.22 9.11
N VAL A 25 -22.14 -1.41 9.43
CA VAL A 25 -21.71 -0.26 8.62
C VAL A 25 -21.21 -0.69 7.24
N PHE A 26 -20.87 -1.96 7.08
CA PHE A 26 -20.36 -2.55 5.85
C PHE A 26 -21.17 -3.79 5.49
N SER A 27 -21.51 -3.90 4.21
CA SER A 27 -21.94 -5.16 3.61
C SER A 27 -20.81 -6.19 3.63
N GLU A 28 -21.13 -7.47 3.48
CA GLU A 28 -20.12 -8.54 3.45
C GLU A 28 -19.12 -8.38 2.29
N GLU A 29 -19.57 -7.84 1.16
CA GLU A 29 -18.74 -7.58 -0.02
C GLU A 29 -17.71 -6.47 0.26
N GLU A 30 -18.14 -5.38 0.88
CA GLU A 30 -17.26 -4.28 1.30
C GLU A 30 -16.22 -4.74 2.32
N ARG A 31 -16.62 -5.61 3.26
CA ARG A 31 -15.71 -6.19 4.25
C ARG A 31 -14.63 -7.06 3.59
N LYS A 32 -15.00 -7.86 2.59
CA LYS A 32 -14.06 -8.69 1.83
C LYS A 32 -13.10 -7.82 1.01
N ALA A 33 -13.59 -6.78 0.35
CA ALA A 33 -12.76 -5.85 -0.41
C ALA A 33 -11.74 -5.14 0.49
N MET A 34 -12.18 -4.67 1.67
CA MET A 34 -11.28 -4.04 2.66
C MET A 34 -10.22 -5.01 3.17
N MET A 35 -10.58 -6.27 3.42
CA MET A 35 -9.64 -7.30 3.87
C MET A 35 -8.57 -7.61 2.81
N LEU A 36 -8.97 -7.74 1.54
CA LEU A 36 -8.05 -7.98 0.42
C LEU A 36 -7.05 -6.83 0.24
N ASP A 37 -7.54 -5.59 0.32
CA ASP A 37 -6.73 -4.39 0.18
C ASP A 37 -5.75 -4.22 1.35
N ALA A 38 -6.19 -4.51 2.58
CA ALA A 38 -5.31 -4.54 3.75
C ALA A 38 -4.20 -5.59 3.62
N TYR A 39 -4.54 -6.78 3.14
CA TYR A 39 -3.56 -7.86 2.92
C TYR A 39 -2.51 -7.47 1.88
N ARG A 40 -2.94 -6.93 0.74
CA ARG A 40 -2.03 -6.45 -0.31
C ARG A 40 -1.04 -5.40 0.22
N ARG A 41 -1.52 -4.43 1.00
CA ARG A 41 -0.65 -3.41 1.62
C ARG A 41 0.35 -4.02 2.60
N GLN A 42 -0.06 -5.02 3.38
CA GLN A 42 0.85 -5.72 4.29
C GLN A 42 1.97 -6.44 3.53
N GLU A 43 1.64 -7.09 2.42
CA GLU A 43 2.66 -7.76 1.59
C GLU A 43 3.61 -6.75 0.93
N GLU A 44 3.09 -5.63 0.43
CA GLU A 44 3.91 -4.55 -0.16
C GLU A 44 4.86 -3.93 0.87
N LEU A 45 4.38 -3.66 2.09
CA LEU A 45 5.21 -3.15 3.19
C LEU A 45 6.27 -4.16 3.60
N LYS A 46 5.90 -5.44 3.76
CA LYS A 46 6.86 -6.50 4.09
C LYS A 46 7.94 -6.64 3.04
N LYS A 47 7.58 -6.50 1.76
CA LYS A 47 8.56 -6.53 0.66
C LYS A 47 9.53 -5.35 0.76
N LEU A 48 9.02 -4.16 1.08
CA LEU A 48 9.84 -2.96 1.27
C LEU A 48 10.76 -3.06 2.50
N GLU A 49 10.30 -3.68 3.58
CA GLU A 49 11.13 -3.94 4.78
C GLU A 49 12.25 -4.95 4.52
N GLN A 50 12.05 -5.88 3.57
CA GLN A 50 13.03 -6.90 3.20
C GLN A 50 14.01 -6.41 2.13
N ASP A 51 13.74 -5.26 1.51
CA ASP A 51 14.66 -4.64 0.57
C ASP A 51 15.84 -4.05 1.38
N ASP A 52 16.94 -4.81 1.50
CA ASP A 52 18.13 -4.46 2.31
C ASP A 52 18.92 -3.25 1.75
N ASP A 53 18.33 -2.48 0.83
CA ASP A 53 18.90 -1.33 0.10
C ASP A 53 20.28 -1.58 -0.57
N ASP A 54 20.87 -2.78 -0.52
CA ASP A 54 22.23 -3.07 -1.00
C ASP A 54 22.39 -3.00 -2.54
N GLU A 55 21.32 -2.74 -3.29
CA GLU A 55 21.38 -2.56 -4.75
C GLU A 55 22.30 -1.40 -5.18
N TYR A 56 22.51 -0.38 -4.32
CA TYR A 56 23.44 0.72 -4.63
C TYR A 56 24.91 0.27 -4.75
N HIS A 57 25.30 -0.85 -4.13
CA HIS A 57 26.69 -1.33 -4.17
C HIS A 57 27.14 -1.79 -5.56
N ASN A 58 26.19 -2.24 -6.38
CA ASN A 58 26.47 -2.80 -7.71
C ASN A 58 26.01 -1.87 -8.84
N ALA A 59 25.46 -0.70 -8.49
CA ALA A 59 24.84 0.19 -9.44
C ALA A 59 25.89 0.85 -10.35
N SER A 60 25.60 0.89 -11.65
CA SER A 60 26.50 1.47 -12.65
C SER A 60 26.83 2.95 -12.42
N TRP A 61 25.96 3.68 -11.71
CA TRP A 61 26.18 5.08 -11.36
C TRP A 61 27.16 5.26 -10.18
N ALA A 62 27.23 4.29 -9.26
CA ALA A 62 28.11 4.36 -8.08
C ALA A 62 29.57 4.04 -8.41
N ASP A 63 29.81 3.49 -9.60
CA ASP A 63 31.10 3.07 -10.08
C ASP A 63 31.97 4.27 -10.52
N SER A 64 32.83 4.75 -9.61
CA SER A 64 33.75 5.87 -9.84
C SER A 64 34.75 5.67 -10.99
N SER A 65 34.97 4.42 -11.40
CA SER A 65 35.91 4.07 -12.48
C SER A 65 35.23 3.88 -13.83
N SER A 66 33.89 3.99 -13.89
CA SER A 66 33.09 3.80 -15.11
C SER A 66 33.56 4.72 -16.25
N LEU A 67 33.73 6.01 -15.96
CA LEU A 67 34.22 7.01 -16.91
C LEU A 67 35.66 6.74 -17.35
N LYS A 68 36.51 6.29 -16.43
CA LYS A 68 37.90 5.94 -16.75
C LYS A 68 37.96 4.77 -17.73
N ARG A 69 37.11 3.74 -17.52
CA ARG A 69 37.03 2.58 -18.43
C ARG A 69 36.47 2.96 -19.80
N SER A 70 35.49 3.86 -19.88
CA SER A 70 34.95 4.30 -21.17
C SER A 70 35.99 5.05 -22.02
N PHE A 71 36.77 5.95 -21.41
CA PHE A 71 37.86 6.65 -22.10
C PHE A 71 39.01 5.73 -22.54
N GLN A 72 39.25 4.65 -21.80
CA GLN A 72 40.32 3.70 -22.08
C GLN A 72 39.87 2.52 -22.97
N GLY A 73 38.60 2.50 -23.39
CA GLY A 73 38.04 1.41 -24.20
C GLY A 73 37.94 0.07 -23.47
N LEU A 74 37.98 0.07 -22.13
CA LEU A 74 38.02 -1.14 -21.28
C LEU A 74 36.63 -1.70 -20.97
N THR A 75 35.63 -1.48 -21.83
CA THR A 75 34.23 -1.85 -21.57
C THR A 75 33.90 -3.33 -21.81
N ASN A 76 34.79 -4.08 -22.46
CA ASN A 76 34.52 -5.45 -22.95
C ASN A 76 35.62 -6.47 -22.59
N ILE A 77 36.22 -6.34 -21.41
CA ILE A 77 37.36 -7.19 -20.98
C ILE A 77 36.88 -8.26 -20.00
N SER A 78 36.99 -9.53 -20.38
CA SER A 78 36.75 -10.69 -19.52
C SER A 78 38.08 -11.30 -19.09
N TRP A 79 38.30 -11.39 -17.78
CA TRP A 79 39.50 -12.00 -17.19
C TRP A 79 39.31 -13.49 -16.85
N LYS A 80 38.17 -14.09 -17.21
CA LYS A 80 37.90 -15.50 -16.91
C LYS A 80 38.77 -16.40 -17.79
N PRO A 81 39.55 -17.34 -17.23
CA PRO A 81 40.26 -18.34 -18.01
C PRO A 81 39.26 -19.26 -18.72
N LYS A 82 39.66 -19.73 -19.90
CA LYS A 82 38.89 -20.65 -20.76
C LYS A 82 38.72 -22.02 -20.12
#